data_AF-A0AAP5I2R7-F1
#
_entry.id   AF-A0AAP5I2R7-F1
#
_cell.length_a   1.000
_cell.length_b   1.000
_cell.length_c   1.000
_cell.angle_alpha   90.00
_cell.angle_beta   90.00
_cell.angle_gamma   90.00
#
_symmetry.space_group_name_H-M   'P 1'
#
loop_
_entity.id
_entity.type
_entity.pdbx_description
1 polymer ?
#
loop_
_entity_poly.entity_id
_entity_poly.type
_entity_poly.pdbx_seq_one_letter_code
_entity_poly.pdbx_strand_id
1 'polypeptide(L)' 'MKPNFEEMTNDELKAYALQHRSDEDIEALRLLFSRRKANSQTTVFAPPKTPQEEQEQFELFKRLIEEKEGKKEG' A
#
# COMPACT_ATOMS: atom_id res chain seq x y z
N MET A 1 31.55 1.08 3.63
CA MET A 1 30.78 2.29 4.02
C MET A 1 29.32 2.01 3.73
N LYS A 2 28.40 2.35 4.64
CA LYS A 2 26.96 2.19 4.37
C LYS A 2 26.48 3.37 3.51
N PRO A 3 25.62 3.14 2.50
CA PRO A 3 25.00 4.21 1.73
C PRO A 3 24.11 5.10 2.62
N ASN A 4 23.92 6.35 2.23
CA ASN A 4 22.94 7.23 2.86
C ASN A 4 21.53 6.94 2.31
N PHE A 5 20.81 6.03 2.95
CA PHE A 5 19.46 5.63 2.51
C PHE A 5 18.44 6.77 2.52
N GLU A 6 18.64 7.79 3.37
CA GLU A 6 17.70 8.93 3.46
C GLU A 6 17.70 9.79 2.19
N GLU A 7 18.83 9.87 1.49
CA GLU A 7 18.98 10.64 0.25
C GLU A 7 18.55 9.84 -1.00
N MET A 8 18.40 8.51 -0.89
CA MET A 8 18.00 7.66 -2.00
C MET A 8 16.51 7.78 -2.30
N THR A 9 16.14 7.69 -3.56
CA THR A 9 14.76 7.53 -4.03
C THR A 9 14.19 6.15 -3.68
N ASN A 10 12.87 5.98 -3.78
CA ASN A 10 12.26 4.68 -3.51
C ASN A 10 12.70 3.59 -4.50
N ASP A 11 13.04 3.93 -5.74
CA ASP A 11 13.47 2.92 -6.71
C ASP A 11 14.92 2.50 -6.48
N GLU A 12 15.78 3.44 -6.07
CA GLU A 12 17.15 3.13 -5.64
C GLU A 12 17.16 2.28 -4.37
N LEU A 13 16.31 2.58 -3.38
CA LEU A 13 16.18 1.76 -2.18
C LEU A 13 15.70 0.34 -2.49
N LYS A 14 14.77 0.17 -3.46
CA LYS A 14 14.30 -1.16 -3.90
C LYS A 14 15.43 -1.92 -4.58
N ALA A 15 16.16 -1.28 -5.49
CA ALA A 15 17.27 -1.90 -6.20
C ALA A 15 18.36 -2.36 -5.22
N TYR A 16 18.71 -1.51 -4.24
CA TYR A 16 19.65 -1.87 -3.19
C TYR A 16 19.14 -3.04 -2.34
N ALA A 17 17.89 -2.98 -1.86
CA ALA A 17 17.30 -4.06 -1.07
C ALA A 17 17.23 -5.40 -1.81
N LEU A 18 17.08 -5.38 -3.14
CA LEU A 18 17.09 -6.60 -3.97
C LEU A 18 18.52 -7.16 -4.14
N GLN A 19 19.51 -6.30 -4.33
CA GLN A 19 20.91 -6.69 -4.49
C GLN A 19 21.53 -7.20 -3.19
N HIS A 20 21.11 -6.65 -2.05
CA HIS A 20 21.60 -6.97 -0.71
C HIS A 20 20.66 -7.87 0.08
N ARG A 21 19.77 -8.60 -0.59
CA ARG A 21 18.72 -9.41 0.05
C ARG A 21 19.26 -10.55 0.92
N SER A 22 20.48 -11.00 0.68
CA SER A 22 21.19 -12.02 1.47
C SER A 22 21.89 -11.47 2.70
N ASP A 23 22.08 -10.15 2.75
CA ASP A 23 22.77 -9.48 3.85
C ASP A 23 21.72 -9.17 4.93
N GLU A 24 22.09 -9.21 6.21
CA GLU A 24 21.19 -8.82 7.32
C GLU A 24 20.83 -7.31 7.31
N ASP A 25 21.14 -6.58 6.22
CA ASP A 25 20.91 -5.16 6.05
C ASP A 25 19.48 -4.86 5.59
N ILE A 26 18.57 -4.85 6.56
CA ILE A 26 17.14 -4.57 6.35
C ILE A 26 16.81 -3.07 6.32
N GLU A 27 17.81 -2.18 6.43
CA GLU A 27 17.60 -0.73 6.60
C GLU A 27 16.97 -0.07 5.36
N ALA A 28 17.40 -0.46 4.16
CA ALA A 28 16.79 0.01 2.92
C ALA A 28 15.31 -0.39 2.81
N LEU A 29 14.97 -1.62 3.23
CA LEU A 29 13.59 -2.09 3.30
C LEU A 29 12.80 -1.33 4.37
N ARG A 30 13.36 -1.16 5.57
CA ARG A 30 12.73 -0.42 6.68
C ARG A 30 12.36 1.00 6.23
N LEU A 31 13.26 1.71 5.56
CA LEU A 31 13.01 3.06 5.06
C LEU A 31 11.97 3.08 3.92
N LEU A 32 11.97 2.10 3.02
CA LEU A 32 10.92 1.94 2.03
C LEU A 32 9.54 1.77 2.67
N PHE A 33 9.43 0.95 3.71
CA PHE A 33 8.19 0.74 4.43
C PHE A 33 7.76 1.97 5.23
N SER A 34 8.69 2.71 5.86
CA SER A 34 8.34 3.93 6.59
C SER A 34 7.85 5.06 5.68
N ARG A 35 8.36 5.10 4.43
CA ARG A 35 7.91 6.04 3.40
C ARG A 35 6.57 5.66 2.77
N ARG A 36 6.03 4.46 3.02
CA ARG A 36 4.67 4.13 2.58
C ARG A 36 3.68 4.97 3.34
N LYS A 37 3.22 6.05 2.71
CA LYS A 37 1.99 6.70 3.12
C LYS A 37 0.84 5.76 2.77
N ALA A 38 -0.06 5.49 3.71
CA ALA A 38 -1.34 4.90 3.36
C ALA A 38 -1.94 5.76 2.24
N ASN A 39 -2.29 5.16 1.10
CA ASN A 39 -2.92 5.92 0.04
C ASN A 39 -4.12 6.64 0.64
N SER A 40 -4.16 7.98 0.54
CA SER A 40 -5.21 8.79 1.16
C SER A 40 -6.61 8.49 0.59
N GLN A 41 -6.67 7.68 -0.47
CA GLN A 41 -7.87 7.19 -1.13
C GLN A 41 -8.21 5.72 -0.77
N THR A 42 -7.51 5.10 0.18
CA THR A 42 -7.82 3.72 0.59
C THR A 42 -9.08 3.70 1.45
N THR A 43 -10.17 3.16 0.92
CA THR A 43 -11.33 2.75 1.70
C THR A 43 -10.99 1.47 2.47
N VAL A 44 -11.15 1.47 3.79
CA VAL A 44 -10.93 0.31 4.66
C VAL A 44 -12.26 -0.25 5.11
N PHE A 45 -12.52 -1.52 4.81
CA PHE A 45 -13.69 -2.25 5.31
C PHE A 45 -13.32 -2.99 6.60
N ALA A 46 -13.84 -2.51 7.73
CA ALA A 46 -13.67 -3.20 9.01
C ALA A 46 -14.63 -4.40 9.10
N PRO A 47 -14.31 -5.46 9.87
CA PRO A 47 -15.22 -6.58 10.06
C PRO A 47 -16.59 -6.11 10.59
N PRO A 48 -17.71 -6.47 9.95
CA PRO A 48 -19.03 -6.11 10.43
C PRO A 48 -19.34 -6.86 11.73
N LYS A 49 -20.02 -6.19 12.66
CA LYS A 49 -20.46 -6.75 13.95
C LYS A 49 -21.91 -7.23 13.91
N THR A 50 -22.66 -6.83 12.89
CA THR A 50 -24.06 -7.19 12.69
C THR A 50 -24.34 -7.54 11.23
N PRO A 51 -25.41 -8.31 10.95
CA PRO A 51 -25.84 -8.60 9.57
C PRO A 51 -26.23 -7.34 8.79
N GLN A 52 -26.74 -6.29 9.45
CA GLN A 52 -27.03 -5.02 8.79
C GLN A 52 -25.75 -4.31 8.34
N GLU A 53 -24.74 -4.25 9.21
CA GLU A 53 -23.43 -3.68 8.85
C GLU A 53 -22.80 -4.42 7.67
N GLU A 54 -22.92 -5.75 7.63
CA GLU A 54 -22.43 -6.56 6.50
C GLU A 54 -23.13 -6.17 5.19
N GLN A 55 -24.46 -6.04 5.21
CA GLN A 55 -25.22 -5.64 4.04
C GLN A 55 -24.84 -4.23 3.55
N GLU A 56 -24.71 -3.27 4.46
CA GLU A 56 -24.31 -1.91 4.14
C GLU A 56 -22.90 -1.84 3.54
N GLN A 57 -21.96 -2.61 4.09
CA GLN A 57 -20.61 -2.71 3.55
C GLN A 57 -20.59 -3.32 2.16
N PHE A 58 -21.41 -4.36 1.92
CA PHE A 58 -21.50 -5.00 0.62
C PHE A 58 -22.08 -4.07 -0.45
N GLU A 59 -23.11 -3.29 -0.11
CA GLU A 59 -23.69 -2.29 -1.02
C GLU A 59 -22.73 -1.11 -1.29
N LEU A 60 -21.94 -0.69 -0.29
CA LEU A 60 -20.86 0.28 -0.51
C LEU A 60 -19.78 -0.29 -1.44
N PHE A 61 -19.41 -1.56 -1.26
CA PHE A 61 -18.43 -2.23 -2.10
C PHE A 61 -18.87 -2.27 -3.57
N LYS A 62 -20.12 -2.64 -3.87
CA LYS A 62 -20.66 -2.64 -5.23
C LYS A 62 -20.51 -1.27 -5.90
N ARG A 63 -20.93 -0.20 -5.22
CA ARG A 63 -20.83 1.18 -5.74
C ARG A 63 -19.40 1.58 -6.07
N LEU A 64 -18.44 1.21 -5.22
CA LEU A 64 -17.02 1.51 -5.45
C LEU A 64 -16.44 0.75 -6.65
N ILE A 65 -16.90 -0.47 -6.91
CA ILE A 65 -16.51 -1.23 -8.09
C ILE A 65 -17.12 -0.61 -9.35
N GLU A 66 -18.42 -0.31 -9.35
CA GLU A 66 -19.10 0.35 -10.47
C GLU A 66 -18.45 1.69 -10.83
N GLU A 67 -18.11 2.52 -9.83
CA GLU A 67 -17.42 3.80 -10.07
C GLU A 67 -16.04 3.60 -10.72
N LYS A 68 -15.32 2.54 -10.33
CA LYS A 68 -14.01 2.21 -10.91
C LYS A 68 -14.11 1.63 -12.31
N GLU A 69 -15.15 0.86 -12.61
CA GLU A 69 -15.39 0.32 -13.95
C GLU A 69 -15.88 1.42 -14.90
N GLY A 70 -16.80 2.28 -14.47
CA GLY A 70 -17.25 3.42 -15.28
C GLY A 70 -16.14 4.44 -15.58
N LYS A 71 -15.17 4.61 -14.67
CA LYS A 71 -13.97 5.45 -14.90
C LYS A 71 -12.93 4.81 -15.84
N LYS A 72 -13.05 3.53 -16.21
CA LYS A 72 -12.14 2.89 -17.18
C LYS A 72 -12.58 3.08 -18.64
N GLU A 73 -13.83 3.48 -18.87
CA GLU A 73 -14.38 3.67 -20.22
C GLU A 73 -14.38 5.14 -20.69
N GLY A 74 -13.90 6.08 -19.87
CA GLY A 74 -13.84 7.52 -20.16
C GLY A 74 -12.43 8.05 -20.43
#